data_AF-A0A0K0E3J9-F1
#
_entry.id   AF-A0A0K0E3J9-F1
#
_cell.length_a   1.000
_cell.length_b   1.000
_cell.length_c   1.000
_cell.angle_alpha   90.00
_cell.angle_beta   90.00
_cell.angle_gamma   90.00
#
_symmetry.space_group_name_H-M   'P 1'
#
loop_
_entity.id
_entity.type
_entity.pdbx_description
1 polymer ?
#
loop_
_entity_poly.entity_id
_entity_poly.type
_entity_poly.pdbx_seq_one_letter_code
_entity_poly.pdbx_strand_id
1 'polypeptide(L)'
;MYDNQQDKKNSTNSQKQFSNSQKDKTKSSKSTTTSKVSTKNLQCNNDTLKKILKNNILETAPISKRAIYHTAVSEMGEYFNVICSEHSFSFLANAQIFCHLTVKKISCLAYK
;
A
#
# COMPACT_ATOMS: atom_id res chain seq x y z
N MET A 1 -33.12 13.70 -5.21
CA MET A 1 -32.57 14.94 -4.62
C MET A 1 -32.10 14.59 -3.22
N TYR A 2 -30.79 14.47 -3.02
CA TYR A 2 -30.19 14.48 -1.69
C TYR A 2 -29.01 15.45 -1.79
N ASP A 3 -29.27 16.70 -1.44
CA ASP A 3 -28.24 17.71 -1.20
C ASP A 3 -27.86 17.65 0.27
N ASN A 4 -26.55 17.59 0.52
CA ASN A 4 -25.98 18.02 1.78
C ASN A 4 -24.63 18.67 1.47
N GLN A 5 -24.65 20.00 1.39
CA GLN A 5 -23.48 20.86 1.45
C GLN A 5 -23.36 21.42 2.86
N GLN A 6 -22.17 21.28 3.45
CA GLN A 6 -21.57 22.11 4.51
C GLN A 6 -20.29 21.37 4.96
N ASP A 7 -19.16 21.98 5.26
CA ASP A 7 -18.68 23.35 5.18
C ASP A 7 -17.17 23.29 5.53
N LYS A 8 -16.38 24.25 5.03
CA LYS A 8 -15.17 24.87 5.63
C LYS A 8 -13.91 24.07 6.01
N LYS A 9 -12.83 24.45 5.30
CA LYS A 9 -11.51 24.95 5.77
C LYS A 9 -11.02 24.46 7.15
N ASN A 10 -9.86 23.79 7.17
CA ASN A 10 -8.63 24.48 7.61
C ASN A 10 -7.33 23.75 7.25
N SER A 11 -6.37 24.57 6.85
CA SER A 11 -4.96 24.28 6.60
C SER A 11 -4.19 24.30 7.90
N THR A 12 -3.29 23.35 8.18
CA THR A 12 -1.92 23.64 8.66
C THR A 12 -1.06 22.38 8.90
N ASN A 13 0.09 22.42 8.23
CA ASN A 13 1.43 22.03 8.70
C ASN A 13 1.77 20.55 9.02
N SER A 14 2.51 19.92 8.10
CA SER A 14 3.35 18.75 8.32
C SER A 14 4.81 19.14 8.12
N GLN A 15 5.69 18.76 9.06
CA GLN A 15 7.05 18.24 8.84
C GLN A 15 7.94 18.37 10.11
N LYS A 16 8.15 17.26 10.82
CA LYS A 16 9.37 16.93 11.58
C LYS A 16 9.56 15.42 11.47
N GLN A 17 10.41 14.94 10.57
CA GLN A 17 11.83 14.60 10.79
C GLN A 17 12.05 13.67 11.99
N PHE A 18 12.20 12.37 11.71
CA PHE A 18 12.84 11.42 12.61
C PHE A 18 14.17 10.99 11.98
N SER A 19 15.25 11.54 12.53
CA SER A 19 16.62 11.06 12.36
C SER A 19 16.99 10.24 13.58
N ASN A 20 17.35 8.96 13.43
CA ASN A 20 18.06 8.22 14.47
C ASN A 20 19.38 7.70 13.90
N SER A 21 20.46 8.39 14.25
CA SER A 21 21.83 7.86 14.24
C SER A 21 22.08 7.24 15.61
N GLN A 22 22.30 5.93 15.66
CA GLN A 22 23.03 5.32 16.76
C GLN A 22 24.32 4.71 16.22
N LYS A 23 25.37 4.99 16.96
CA LYS A 23 26.78 4.91 16.61
C LYS A 23 27.37 3.96 17.62
N ASP A 24 27.60 2.71 17.23
CA ASP A 24 28.42 1.80 18.03
C ASP A 24 29.53 1.19 17.18
N LYS A 25 30.75 1.50 17.62
CA LYS A 25 32.02 0.97 17.11
C LYS A 25 32.32 -0.32 17.87
N THR A 26 32.38 -1.46 17.20
CA THR A 26 33.33 -2.51 17.59
C THR A 26 33.73 -3.38 16.41
N LYS A 27 35.04 -3.49 16.22
CA LYS A 27 35.74 -4.29 15.22
C LYS A 27 35.43 -5.78 15.41
N SER A 28 34.99 -6.47 14.35
CA SER A 28 35.37 -7.87 14.12
C SER A 28 35.10 -8.25 12.66
N SER A 29 36.15 -8.77 12.04
CA SER A 29 36.27 -9.25 10.68
C SER A 29 35.35 -10.44 10.37
N LYS A 30 34.36 -10.26 9.49
CA LYS A 30 33.83 -11.36 8.65
C LYS A 30 33.04 -10.80 7.46
N SER A 31 33.26 -11.40 6.29
CA SER A 31 32.72 -11.04 4.98
C SER A 31 31.20 -10.79 4.97
N THR A 32 30.77 -9.56 4.70
CA THR A 32 29.36 -9.22 4.48
C THR A 32 29.16 -8.80 3.04
N THR A 33 28.74 -9.75 2.20
CA THR A 33 28.21 -9.49 0.86
C THR A 33 26.99 -8.57 1.01
N THR A 34 27.14 -7.28 0.69
CA THR A 34 26.06 -6.31 0.63
C THR A 34 25.08 -6.70 -0.48
N SER A 35 24.15 -7.58 -0.14
CA SER A 35 23.02 -7.92 -1.01
C SER A 35 22.15 -6.68 -1.10
N LYS A 36 22.12 -6.01 -2.26
CA LYS A 36 21.03 -5.12 -2.64
C LYS A 36 19.73 -5.91 -2.49
N VAL A 37 19.02 -5.74 -1.38
CA VAL A 37 17.66 -6.24 -1.21
C VAL A 37 16.82 -5.50 -2.24
N SER A 38 16.61 -6.14 -3.38
CA SER A 38 15.69 -5.67 -4.41
C SER A 38 14.31 -5.64 -3.77
N THR A 39 13.82 -4.44 -3.43
CA THR A 39 12.49 -4.17 -2.87
C THR A 39 11.35 -4.71 -3.75
N LYS A 40 11.66 -5.21 -4.95
CA LYS A 40 10.71 -5.76 -5.92
C LYS A 40 9.89 -6.93 -5.40
N ASN A 41 10.34 -7.67 -4.38
CA ASN A 41 9.60 -8.83 -3.85
C ASN A 41 8.77 -8.55 -2.59
N LEU A 42 8.81 -7.35 -2.02
CA LEU A 42 8.08 -7.06 -0.77
C LEU A 42 6.67 -6.51 -0.98
N GLN A 43 6.23 -6.38 -2.23
CA GLN A 43 4.96 -5.73 -2.54
C GLN A 43 3.76 -6.66 -2.37
N CYS A 44 3.89 -7.94 -2.70
CA CYS A 44 2.80 -8.91 -2.62
C CYS A 44 3.30 -10.25 -2.12
N ASN A 45 2.57 -10.85 -1.18
CA ASN A 45 2.87 -12.18 -0.64
C ASN A 45 1.82 -13.25 -1.04
N ASN A 46 0.86 -12.90 -1.91
CA ASN A 46 -0.14 -13.81 -2.45
C ASN A 46 -0.33 -13.57 -3.96
N ASP A 47 -0.11 -14.62 -4.75
CA ASP A 47 -0.13 -14.53 -6.22
C ASP A 47 -1.54 -14.34 -6.81
N THR A 48 -2.57 -14.92 -6.18
CA THR A 48 -3.97 -14.73 -6.59
C THR A 48 -4.36 -13.27 -6.40
N LEU A 49 -4.10 -12.70 -5.22
CA LEU A 49 -4.36 -11.30 -4.92
C LEU A 49 -3.58 -10.37 -5.84
N LYS A 50 -2.33 -10.72 -6.18
CA LYS A 50 -1.51 -9.98 -7.16
C LYS A 50 -2.14 -9.94 -8.54
N LYS A 51 -2.72 -11.05 -9.01
CA LYS A 51 -3.46 -11.08 -10.29
C LYS A 51 -4.72 -10.21 -10.23
N ILE A 52 -5.47 -10.31 -9.13
CA ILE A 52 -6.68 -9.50 -8.91
C ILE A 52 -6.34 -8.01 -8.98
N LEU A 53 -5.31 -7.55 -8.24
CA LEU A 53 -4.87 -6.15 -8.29
C LEU A 53 -4.45 -5.73 -9.69
N LYS A 54 -3.61 -6.53 -10.36
CA LYS A 54 -3.12 -6.21 -11.71
C LYS A 54 -4.25 -6.01 -12.72
N ASN A 55 -5.32 -6.80 -12.62
CA ASN A 55 -6.44 -6.75 -13.56
C ASN A 55 -7.52 -5.71 -13.19
N ASN A 56 -7.58 -5.28 -11.92
CA ASN A 56 -8.66 -4.43 -11.41
C ASN A 56 -8.19 -3.03 -10.95
N ILE A 57 -6.93 -2.65 -11.19
CA ILE A 57 -6.53 -1.23 -11.13
C ILE A 57 -6.94 -0.56 -12.44
N LEU A 58 -8.02 0.22 -12.36
CA LEU A 58 -8.73 0.83 -13.48
C LEU A 58 -8.39 2.32 -13.61
N GLU A 59 -9.32 3.15 -14.09
CA GLU A 59 -9.08 4.56 -14.41
C GLU A 59 -8.99 5.47 -13.18
N THR A 60 -9.74 5.19 -12.12
CA THR A 60 -9.78 6.01 -10.90
C THR A 60 -9.63 5.16 -9.65
N ALA A 61 -9.13 5.76 -8.57
CA ALA A 61 -8.96 5.06 -7.29
C ALA A 61 -10.27 4.46 -6.71
N PRO A 62 -11.43 5.16 -6.70
CA PRO A 62 -12.68 4.59 -6.17
C PRO A 62 -13.21 3.41 -6.98
N ILE A 63 -13.10 3.47 -8.32
CA ILE A 63 -13.53 2.39 -9.20
C ILE A 63 -12.63 1.16 -8.97
N SER A 64 -11.31 1.37 -8.93
CA SER A 64 -10.33 0.31 -8.66
C SER A 64 -10.57 -0.37 -7.31
N LYS A 65 -10.83 0.41 -6.26
CA LYS A 65 -11.12 -0.11 -4.91
C LYS A 65 -12.32 -1.07 -4.91
N ARG A 66 -13.42 -0.66 -5.54
CA ARG A 66 -14.65 -1.48 -5.63
C ARG A 66 -14.42 -2.73 -6.46
N ALA A 67 -13.77 -2.60 -7.62
CA ALA A 67 -13.48 -3.73 -8.50
C ALA A 67 -12.61 -4.79 -7.83
N ILE A 68 -11.52 -4.38 -7.16
CA ILE A 68 -10.64 -5.28 -6.39
C ILE A 68 -11.41 -5.97 -5.27
N TYR A 69 -12.20 -5.22 -4.48
CA TYR A 69 -12.98 -5.78 -3.39
C TYR A 69 -13.95 -6.87 -3.87
N HIS A 70 -14.78 -6.56 -4.88
CA HIS A 70 -15.77 -7.51 -5.38
C HIS A 70 -15.13 -8.72 -6.06
N THR A 71 -14.04 -8.53 -6.80
CA THR A 71 -13.31 -9.63 -7.43
C THR A 71 -12.64 -10.53 -6.38
N ALA A 72 -12.06 -9.96 -5.32
CA ALA A 72 -11.49 -10.74 -4.23
C ALA A 72 -12.54 -11.58 -3.49
N VAL A 73 -13.71 -10.99 -3.20
CA VAL A 73 -14.83 -11.74 -2.62
C VAL A 73 -15.29 -12.87 -3.56
N SER A 74 -15.39 -12.60 -4.86
CA SER A 74 -15.85 -13.59 -5.84
C SER A 74 -14.86 -14.72 -6.12
N GLU A 75 -13.56 -14.41 -6.26
CA GLU A 75 -12.53 -15.39 -6.66
C GLU A 75 -11.89 -16.12 -5.46
N MET A 76 -11.77 -15.43 -4.33
CA MET A 76 -11.11 -15.99 -3.13
C MET A 76 -12.10 -16.41 -2.06
N GLY A 77 -13.36 -15.97 -2.13
CA GLY A 77 -14.35 -16.23 -1.08
C GLY A 77 -14.06 -15.49 0.22
N GLU A 78 -13.24 -14.45 0.17
CA GLU A 78 -12.74 -13.76 1.36
C GLU A 78 -12.86 -12.25 1.25
N TYR A 79 -13.06 -11.60 2.40
CA TYR A 79 -13.10 -10.14 2.48
C TYR A 79 -11.70 -9.56 2.65
N PHE A 80 -11.39 -8.55 1.83
CA PHE A 80 -10.15 -7.80 1.91
C PHE A 80 -10.43 -6.33 2.21
N ASN A 81 -9.56 -5.72 3.01
CA ASN A 81 -9.48 -4.27 3.12
C ASN A 81 -8.73 -3.74 1.89
N VAL A 82 -9.35 -2.82 1.16
CA VAL A 82 -8.76 -2.25 -0.07
C VAL A 82 -8.66 -0.73 0.05
N ILE A 83 -7.44 -0.23 -0.10
CA ILE A 83 -7.12 1.19 -0.17
C ILE A 83 -6.54 1.45 -1.55
N CYS A 84 -7.08 2.43 -2.27
CA CYS A 84 -6.53 2.90 -3.54
C CYS A 84 -6.40 4.42 -3.47
N SER A 85 -5.32 4.95 -4.03
CA SER A 85 -5.08 6.39 -4.08
C SER A 85 -4.32 6.79 -5.34
N GLU A 86 -4.63 7.98 -5.85
CA GLU A 86 -3.88 8.68 -6.91
C GLU A 86 -2.79 9.60 -6.33
N HIS A 87 -2.81 9.79 -5.01
CA HIS A 87 -1.88 10.64 -4.27
C HIS A 87 -1.16 9.84 -3.18
N SER A 88 -0.05 10.38 -2.69
CA SER A 88 0.69 9.78 -1.59
C SER A 88 -0.13 9.77 -0.31
N PHE A 89 -0.08 8.65 0.41
CA PHE A 89 -0.65 8.48 1.75
C PHE A 89 0.27 7.55 2.55
N SER A 90 0.12 7.57 3.88
CA SER A 90 0.83 6.66 4.78
C SER A 90 -0.18 5.88 5.60
N PHE A 91 0.07 4.58 5.78
CA PHE A 91 -0.81 3.69 6.52
C PHE A 91 0.00 2.57 7.18
N LEU A 92 -0.50 2.03 8.30
CA LEU A 92 0.08 0.90 9.00
C LEU A 92 -1.00 -0.17 9.20
N ALA A 93 -0.71 -1.41 8.81
CA ALA A 93 -1.57 -2.56 9.06
C ALA A 93 -0.74 -3.77 9.49
N ASN A 94 -1.31 -4.55 10.40
CA ASN A 94 -0.89 -5.91 10.66
C ASN A 94 -1.70 -6.81 9.72
N ALA A 95 -1.03 -7.44 8.76
CA ALA A 95 -1.68 -8.28 7.75
C ALA A 95 -0.86 -9.55 7.51
N GLN A 96 -1.54 -10.69 7.42
CA GLN A 96 -0.89 -11.95 7.05
C GLN A 96 -0.82 -12.09 5.53
N ILE A 97 -1.86 -11.63 4.83
CA ILE A 97 -1.90 -11.61 3.36
C ILE A 97 -2.05 -10.17 2.91
N PHE A 98 -1.16 -9.74 2.02
CA PHE A 98 -1.19 -8.41 1.45
C PHE A 98 -0.65 -8.38 0.03
N CYS A 99 -1.12 -7.41 -0.73
CA CYS A 99 -0.54 -7.04 -2.01
C CYS A 99 -0.71 -5.55 -2.24
N HIS A 100 0.41 -4.90 -2.56
CA HIS A 100 0.51 -3.53 -3.00
C HIS A 100 0.92 -3.52 -4.46
N LEU A 101 0.18 -2.81 -5.30
CA LEU A 101 0.54 -2.66 -6.70
C LEU A 101 0.20 -1.25 -7.19
N THR A 102 1.10 -0.69 -7.98
CA THR A 102 0.89 0.59 -8.65
C THR A 102 0.77 0.36 -10.15
N VAL A 103 -0.31 0.86 -10.75
CA VAL A 103 -0.51 0.88 -12.19
C VAL A 103 -0.80 2.32 -12.61
N LYS A 104 0.01 2.84 -13.54
CA LYS A 104 -0.01 4.26 -13.95
C LYS A 104 0.17 5.19 -12.73
N LYS A 105 -0.87 5.93 -12.35
CA LYS A 105 -0.88 6.88 -11.22
C LYS A 105 -1.65 6.35 -10.01
N ILE A 106 -2.26 5.18 -10.10
CA ILE A 106 -3.07 4.61 -9.03
C ILE A 106 -2.28 3.53 -8.31
N SER A 107 -2.15 3.71 -7.00
CA SER A 107 -1.54 2.77 -6.08
C SER A 107 -2.64 2.12 -5.24
N CYS A 108 -2.76 0.80 -5.28
CA CYS A 108 -3.71 0.04 -4.50
C CYS A 108 -3.01 -0.94 -3.55
N LEU A 109 -3.49 -1.01 -2.31
CA LEU A 109 -3.10 -1.96 -1.30
C LEU A 109 -4.35 -2.77 -0.90
N ALA A 110 -4.26 -4.09 -1.00
CA ALA A 110 -5.26 -5.01 -0.45
C ALA A 110 -4.61 -5.87 0.64
N TYR A 111 -5.30 -6.04 1.76
CA TYR A 111 -4.78 -6.81 2.90
C TYR A 111 -5.87 -7.43 3.77
N LYS A 112 -5.49 -8.45 4.55
CA LYS A 112 -6.28 -9.05 5.64
C LYS A 112 -5.37 -9.55 6.77
#